data_AF-A0A3D4R8P2-F1
#
_entry.id   AF-A0A3D4R8P2-F1
#
_cell.length_a   1.000
_cell.length_b   1.000
_cell.length_c   1.000
_cell.angle_alpha   90.00
_cell.angle_beta   90.00
_cell.angle_gamma   90.00
#
_symmetry.space_group_name_H-M   'P 1'
#
loop_
_entity.id
_entity.type
_entity.pdbx_description
1 polymer ?
#
loop_
_entity_poly.entity_id
_entity_poly.type
_entity_poly.pdbx_seq_one_letter_code
_entity_poly.pdbx_strand_id
1 'polypeptide(L)'
;MNFTTEPQQLKDLLAGVSGSQSISILLPENCTRDAMAAGLALYLSLTQVGKNVKISCPRPVTVDWNRLIGINKVVTEISNKNFIISLDYIEGSIDRVSYNIEGDKFNLVIEPRAGSQHLFSEKNVHYNSSGGTIELIITIGAASPDLLGKNYTENKSLFTEKPIVVIDTNLANGKYGKLNVVQVDVTMSELMVALLKLAKLPITEDIAANLYDGLASGSRNFTTPGVTAETFETAAWLLKSGARKNVTSQFTSAQEELPRNEAAAPAPDEDQLPPDWLKPKIYKGASSLL
;
A
#
# COMPACT_ATOMS: atom_id res chain seq x y z
N MET A 1 -6.71 9.89 20.83
CA MET A 1 -5.53 10.38 20.10
C MET A 1 -5.55 11.90 20.09
N ASN A 2 -4.56 12.52 20.72
CA ASN A 2 -4.34 13.96 20.60
C ASN A 2 -3.54 14.18 19.32
N PHE A 3 -4.17 14.74 18.29
CA PHE A 3 -3.45 15.11 17.08
C PHE A 3 -2.48 16.25 17.43
N THR A 4 -1.23 16.12 17.02
CA THR A 4 -0.29 17.24 16.99
C THR A 4 -0.69 18.30 15.94
N THR A 5 -1.60 17.91 15.04
CA THR A 5 -2.20 18.77 14.01
C THR A 5 -3.22 19.72 14.61
N GLU A 6 -3.23 20.98 14.16
CA GLU A 6 -4.15 21.99 14.68
C GLU A 6 -5.62 21.60 14.42
N PRO A 7 -6.55 21.84 15.37
CA PRO A 7 -7.97 21.55 15.19
C PRO A 7 -8.59 22.18 13.94
N GLN A 8 -8.04 23.31 13.47
CA GLN A 8 -8.50 23.98 12.25
C GLN A 8 -8.10 23.21 10.99
N GLN A 9 -6.85 22.77 10.88
CA GLN A 9 -6.36 21.92 9.78
C GLN A 9 -7.20 20.64 9.65
N LEU A 10 -7.61 20.11 10.79
CA LEU A 10 -8.44 18.93 10.86
C LEU A 10 -9.87 19.18 10.34
N LYS A 11 -10.46 20.36 10.60
CA LYS A 11 -11.73 20.78 9.97
C LYS A 11 -11.57 21.02 8.48
N ASP A 12 -10.45 21.58 8.05
CA ASP A 12 -10.16 21.83 6.65
C ASP A 12 -10.01 20.52 5.87
N LEU A 13 -9.50 19.44 6.51
CA LEU A 13 -9.51 18.08 5.96
C LEU A 13 -10.93 17.63 5.63
N LEU A 14 -11.82 17.76 6.62
CA LEU A 14 -13.21 17.32 6.49
C LEU A 14 -13.93 18.12 5.41
N ALA A 15 -13.67 19.43 5.33
CA ALA A 15 -14.22 20.30 4.30
C ALA A 15 -13.72 19.89 2.91
N GLY A 16 -12.41 19.62 2.74
CA GLY A 16 -11.83 19.16 1.48
C GLY A 16 -12.41 17.84 1.00
N VAL A 17 -12.48 16.84 1.88
CA VAL A 17 -13.06 15.52 1.57
C VAL A 17 -14.56 15.61 1.28
N SER A 18 -15.30 16.44 2.02
CA SER A 18 -16.74 16.60 1.81
C SER A 18 -17.04 17.30 0.49
N GLY A 19 -16.27 18.33 0.13
CA GLY A 19 -16.47 19.15 -1.06
C GLY A 19 -16.04 18.52 -2.39
N SER A 20 -15.21 17.48 -2.37
CA SER A 20 -14.74 16.80 -3.59
C SER A 20 -15.51 15.52 -3.85
N GLN A 21 -15.98 15.32 -5.09
CA GLN A 21 -16.65 14.11 -5.54
C GLN A 21 -15.69 13.09 -6.13
N SER A 22 -14.60 13.55 -6.76
CA SER A 22 -13.60 12.69 -7.41
C SER A 22 -12.24 12.80 -6.73
N ILE A 23 -11.82 11.74 -6.03
CA ILE A 23 -10.65 11.72 -5.14
C ILE A 23 -9.63 10.69 -5.65
N SER A 24 -8.36 11.08 -5.72
CA SER A 24 -7.26 10.17 -6.03
C SER A 24 -6.38 9.97 -4.79
N ILE A 25 -6.32 8.73 -4.30
CA ILE A 25 -5.45 8.30 -3.20
C ILE A 25 -4.15 7.75 -3.80
N LEU A 26 -3.02 8.30 -3.40
CA LEU A 26 -1.70 7.93 -3.93
C LEU A 26 -0.81 7.42 -2.79
N LEU A 27 -0.16 6.29 -3.04
CA LEU A 27 0.82 5.67 -2.13
C LEU A 27 2.20 5.68 -2.78
N PRO A 28 3.29 5.73 -1.99
CA PRO A 28 4.64 5.75 -2.52
C PRO A 28 5.03 4.38 -3.13
N GLU A 29 6.04 4.36 -3.99
CA GLU A 29 6.52 3.13 -4.63
C GLU A 29 7.00 2.09 -3.60
N ASN A 30 7.64 2.54 -2.53
CA ASN A 30 8.07 1.71 -1.41
C ASN A 30 7.02 1.60 -0.29
N CYS A 31 5.73 1.66 -0.64
CA CYS A 31 4.62 1.59 0.31
C CYS A 31 4.76 0.40 1.27
N THR A 32 4.56 0.66 2.56
CA THR A 32 4.53 -0.36 3.61
C THR A 32 3.15 -1.02 3.70
N ARG A 33 3.08 -2.19 4.34
CA ARG A 33 1.80 -2.88 4.58
C ARG A 33 0.79 -2.01 5.31
N ASP A 34 1.29 -1.30 6.32
CA ASP A 34 0.53 -0.35 7.12
C ASP A 34 -0.03 0.81 6.28
N ALA A 35 0.79 1.42 5.41
CA ALA A 35 0.34 2.50 4.54
C ALA A 35 -0.72 2.04 3.52
N MET A 36 -0.54 0.87 2.90
CA MET A 36 -1.55 0.32 1.98
C MET A 36 -2.85 -0.03 2.68
N ALA A 37 -2.77 -0.65 3.87
CA ALA A 37 -3.94 -0.96 4.68
C ALA A 37 -4.75 0.30 5.00
N ALA A 38 -4.07 1.36 5.44
CA ALA A 38 -4.68 2.67 5.66
C ALA A 38 -5.27 3.28 4.37
N GLY A 39 -4.55 3.19 3.25
CA GLY A 39 -5.04 3.68 1.96
C GLY A 39 -6.28 2.96 1.46
N LEU A 40 -6.31 1.62 1.57
CA LEU A 40 -7.47 0.81 1.22
C LEU A 40 -8.65 1.06 2.17
N ALA A 41 -8.39 1.26 3.46
CA ALA A 41 -9.43 1.62 4.42
C ALA A 41 -10.10 2.95 4.04
N LEU A 42 -9.30 3.98 3.69
CA LEU A 42 -9.83 5.25 3.21
C LEU A 42 -10.59 5.10 1.89
N TYR A 43 -10.03 4.35 0.93
CA TYR A 43 -10.66 4.06 -0.35
C TYR A 43 -12.05 3.43 -0.19
N LEU A 44 -12.16 2.36 0.61
CA LEU A 44 -13.42 1.66 0.85
C LEU A 44 -14.43 2.56 1.55
N SER A 45 -13.98 3.32 2.56
CA SER A 45 -14.84 4.21 3.33
C SER A 45 -15.42 5.35 2.48
N LEU A 46 -14.58 6.00 1.67
CA LEU A 46 -15.00 7.06 0.77
C LEU A 46 -15.90 6.55 -0.38
N THR A 47 -15.61 5.36 -0.90
CA THR A 47 -16.45 4.73 -1.93
C THR A 47 -17.83 4.41 -1.37
N GLN A 48 -17.92 3.96 -0.12
CA GLN A 48 -19.19 3.63 0.54
C GLN A 48 -20.10 4.85 0.73
N VAL A 49 -19.53 6.04 0.94
CA VAL A 49 -20.30 7.31 1.01
C VAL A 49 -20.55 7.93 -0.37
N GLY A 50 -20.32 7.17 -1.45
CA GLY A 50 -20.69 7.55 -2.82
C GLY A 50 -19.67 8.45 -3.54
N LYS A 51 -18.44 8.58 -3.04
CA LYS A 51 -17.37 9.30 -3.75
C LYS A 51 -16.79 8.44 -4.87
N ASN A 52 -16.33 9.08 -5.94
CA ASN A 52 -15.55 8.43 -6.99
C ASN A 52 -14.08 8.43 -6.59
N VAL A 53 -13.60 7.30 -6.06
CA VAL A 53 -12.26 7.19 -5.51
C VAL A 53 -11.41 6.30 -6.40
N LYS A 54 -10.19 6.75 -6.71
CA LYS A 54 -9.14 5.90 -7.28
C LYS A 54 -8.01 5.76 -6.27
N ILE A 55 -7.40 4.59 -6.21
CA ILE A 55 -6.23 4.33 -5.37
C ILE A 55 -5.11 3.82 -6.25
N SER A 56 -3.92 4.42 -6.15
CA SER A 56 -2.76 4.01 -6.94
C SER A 56 -1.48 3.89 -6.11
N CYS A 57 -0.66 2.92 -6.51
CA CYS A 57 0.67 2.66 -5.97
C CYS A 57 1.58 2.24 -7.14
N PRO A 58 2.71 2.90 -7.40
CA PRO A 58 3.57 2.58 -8.54
C PRO A 58 4.04 1.12 -8.55
N ARG A 59 4.21 0.54 -7.37
CA ARG A 59 4.64 -0.84 -7.19
C ARG A 59 3.47 -1.80 -7.47
N PRO A 60 3.66 -2.81 -8.36
CA PRO A 60 2.67 -3.86 -8.58
C PRO A 60 2.31 -4.60 -7.29
N VAL A 61 1.03 -4.93 -7.16
CA VAL A 61 0.51 -5.75 -6.06
C VAL A 61 1.15 -7.15 -6.14
N THR A 62 1.73 -7.61 -5.02
CA THR A 62 2.26 -8.98 -4.87
C THR A 62 1.32 -9.86 -4.03
N VAL A 63 1.58 -11.17 -3.99
CA VAL A 63 0.79 -12.14 -3.20
C VAL A 63 0.75 -11.83 -1.70
N ASP A 64 1.75 -11.13 -1.18
CA ASP A 64 1.83 -10.72 0.24
C ASP A 64 0.71 -9.77 0.66
N TRP A 65 0.09 -9.10 -0.32
CA TRP A 65 -0.98 -8.13 -0.12
C TRP A 65 -2.37 -8.72 -0.31
N ASN A 66 -2.49 -9.98 -0.75
CA ASN A 66 -3.79 -10.62 -1.05
C ASN A 66 -4.75 -10.69 0.15
N ARG A 67 -4.23 -10.48 1.36
CA ARG A 67 -5.03 -10.43 2.59
C ARG A 67 -5.71 -9.08 2.82
N LEU A 68 -5.27 -8.02 2.14
CA LEU A 68 -5.90 -6.71 2.23
C LEU A 68 -7.12 -6.67 1.31
N ILE A 69 -8.26 -6.32 1.88
CA ILE A 69 -9.53 -6.23 1.18
C ILE A 69 -9.49 -5.03 0.24
N GLY A 70 -9.88 -5.24 -1.02
CA GLY A 70 -9.85 -4.22 -2.07
C GLY A 70 -8.48 -4.04 -2.73
N ILE A 71 -7.48 -4.88 -2.43
CA ILE A 71 -6.14 -4.76 -3.03
C ILE A 71 -6.16 -4.82 -4.57
N ASN A 72 -7.10 -5.57 -5.15
CA ASN A 72 -7.32 -5.67 -6.59
C ASN A 72 -7.84 -4.37 -7.23
N LYS A 73 -8.16 -3.34 -6.43
CA LYS A 73 -8.55 -2.01 -6.91
C LYS A 73 -7.37 -1.05 -7.03
N VAL A 74 -6.21 -1.42 -6.48
CA VAL A 74 -4.99 -0.61 -6.57
C VAL A 74 -4.43 -0.70 -7.97
N VAL A 75 -4.42 0.43 -8.67
CA VAL A 75 -3.81 0.56 -9.99
C VAL A 75 -2.38 1.07 -9.86
N THR A 76 -1.55 0.82 -10.86
CA THR A 76 -0.15 1.28 -10.83
C THR A 76 0.01 2.73 -11.26
N GLU A 77 -0.99 3.28 -11.94
CA GLU A 77 -0.94 4.61 -12.56
C GLU A 77 -2.16 5.45 -12.17
N ILE A 78 -1.88 6.72 -11.86
CA ILE A 78 -2.91 7.72 -11.67
C ILE A 78 -3.57 8.03 -13.03
N SER A 79 -4.87 7.76 -13.12
CA SER A 79 -5.64 8.10 -14.31
C SER A 79 -6.10 9.55 -14.25
N ASN A 80 -5.51 10.42 -15.07
CA ASN A 80 -5.97 11.78 -15.30
C ASN A 80 -6.47 11.97 -16.74
N LYS A 81 -7.58 12.71 -16.88
CA LYS A 81 -8.23 13.43 -18.00
C LYS A 81 -7.94 13.17 -19.49
N ASN A 82 -6.82 12.60 -19.88
CA ASN A 82 -6.42 12.56 -21.28
C ASN A 82 -6.79 11.22 -21.90
N PHE A 83 -7.60 11.26 -22.95
CA PHE A 83 -7.63 10.18 -23.93
C PHE A 83 -6.41 10.34 -24.82
N ILE A 84 -5.33 9.62 -24.49
CA ILE A 84 -4.07 9.71 -25.24
C ILE A 84 -4.11 8.67 -26.34
N ILE A 85 -3.90 9.14 -27.58
CA ILE A 85 -3.64 8.30 -28.75
C ILE A 85 -2.13 8.38 -28.98
N SER A 86 -1.41 7.29 -28.70
CA SER A 86 0.03 7.17 -28.93
C SER A 86 0.27 6.35 -30.20
N LEU A 87 1.25 6.76 -31.00
CA LEU A 87 1.71 6.01 -32.16
C LEU A 87 3.20 5.70 -32.01
N ASP A 88 3.61 4.50 -32.42
CA ASP A 88 5.03 4.18 -32.52
C ASP A 88 5.70 5.15 -33.51
N TYR A 89 6.75 5.84 -33.06
CA TYR A 89 7.36 6.94 -33.81
C TYR A 89 8.86 6.70 -34.05
N ILE A 90 9.30 6.91 -35.29
CA ILE A 90 10.71 7.00 -35.69
C ILE A 90 10.98 8.43 -36.15
N GLU A 91 12.13 9.00 -35.77
CA GLU A 91 12.46 10.38 -36.14
C GLU A 91 12.40 10.61 -37.65
N GLY A 92 11.65 11.64 -38.07
CA GLY A 92 11.46 11.98 -39.49
C GLY A 92 10.43 11.12 -40.23
N SER A 93 9.71 10.21 -39.55
CA SER A 93 8.70 9.34 -40.17
C SER A 93 7.37 10.03 -40.51
N ILE A 94 7.12 11.23 -39.97
CA ILE A 94 5.89 12.00 -40.17
C ILE A 94 6.22 13.29 -40.93
N ASP A 95 5.48 13.53 -42.03
CA ASP A 95 5.59 14.79 -42.79
C ASP A 95 4.57 15.83 -42.31
N ARG A 96 3.34 15.41 -41.98
CA ARG A 96 2.29 16.31 -41.50
C ARG A 96 1.33 15.63 -40.55
N VAL A 97 0.88 16.38 -39.54
CA VAL A 97 -0.24 16.01 -38.66
C VAL A 97 -1.32 17.07 -38.79
N SER A 98 -2.56 16.63 -39.00
CA SER A 98 -3.73 17.50 -39.08
C SER A 98 -4.93 16.84 -38.39
N TYR A 99 -5.99 17.60 -38.16
CA TYR A 99 -7.24 17.06 -37.63
C TYR A 99 -8.43 17.59 -38.44
N ASN A 100 -9.49 16.80 -38.50
CA ASN A 100 -10.77 17.26 -39.02
C ASN A 100 -11.93 16.67 -38.19
N ILE A 101 -13.11 17.26 -38.32
CA ILE A 101 -14.34 16.75 -37.70
C ILE A 101 -15.32 16.47 -38.84
N GLU A 102 -15.73 15.22 -38.99
CA GLU A 102 -16.67 14.77 -40.02
C GLU A 102 -17.87 14.10 -39.36
N GLY A 103 -19.02 14.77 -39.38
CA GLY A 103 -20.21 14.33 -38.66
C GLY A 103 -19.97 14.31 -37.15
N ASP A 104 -20.03 13.12 -36.56
CA ASP A 104 -19.78 12.86 -35.14
C ASP A 104 -18.38 12.31 -34.86
N LYS A 105 -17.48 12.28 -35.85
CA LYS A 105 -16.13 11.73 -35.73
C LYS A 105 -15.07 12.82 -35.69
N PHE A 106 -14.20 12.77 -34.67
CA PHE A 106 -12.94 13.51 -34.64
C PHE A 106 -11.85 12.65 -35.28
N ASN A 107 -11.29 13.09 -36.40
CA ASN A 107 -10.24 12.37 -37.11
C ASN A 107 -8.89 13.07 -36.90
N LEU A 108 -7.91 12.33 -36.38
CA LEU A 108 -6.50 12.70 -36.42
C LEU A 108 -5.89 12.12 -37.70
N VAL A 109 -5.40 12.96 -38.60
CA VAL A 109 -4.84 12.57 -39.89
C VAL A 109 -3.33 12.74 -39.85
N ILE A 110 -2.63 11.62 -39.98
CA ILE A 110 -1.16 11.56 -40.02
C ILE A 110 -0.75 11.24 -41.45
N GLU A 111 0.10 12.07 -42.01
CA GLU A 111 0.73 11.86 -43.31
C GLU A 111 2.16 11.37 -43.09
N PRO A 112 2.42 10.06 -43.30
CA PRO A 112 3.74 9.49 -43.17
C PRO A 112 4.66 10.02 -44.28
N ARG A 113 5.94 10.16 -43.97
CA ARG A 113 6.96 10.37 -44.98
C ARG A 113 7.03 9.16 -45.93
N ALA A 114 7.38 9.41 -47.19
CA ALA A 114 7.59 8.35 -48.18
C ALA A 114 8.52 7.25 -47.63
N GLY A 115 8.07 5.99 -47.68
CA GLY A 115 8.78 4.82 -47.13
C GLY A 115 8.41 4.46 -45.68
N SER A 116 7.70 5.31 -44.96
CA SER A 116 7.33 5.10 -43.55
C SER A 116 5.89 4.64 -43.31
N GLN A 117 5.09 4.39 -44.36
CA GLN A 117 3.67 4.04 -44.20
C GLN A 117 3.43 2.79 -43.35
N HIS A 118 4.36 1.83 -43.40
CA HIS A 118 4.28 0.57 -42.66
C HIS A 118 4.32 0.75 -41.12
N LEU A 119 4.78 1.92 -40.63
CA LEU A 119 4.82 2.25 -39.21
C LEU A 119 3.44 2.65 -38.66
N PHE A 120 2.52 3.08 -39.52
CA PHE A 120 1.21 3.61 -39.12
C PHE A 120 0.13 2.58 -39.47
N SER A 121 -0.03 1.58 -38.61
CA SER A 121 -1.05 0.53 -38.72
C SER A 121 -1.78 0.34 -37.40
N GLU A 122 -2.96 -0.28 -37.40
CA GLU A 122 -3.82 -0.44 -36.20
C GLU A 122 -3.06 -1.00 -34.99
N LYS A 123 -2.17 -1.96 -35.22
CA LYS A 123 -1.33 -2.59 -34.18
C LYS A 123 -0.33 -1.65 -33.51
N ASN A 124 -0.02 -0.51 -34.13
CA ASN A 124 0.94 0.48 -33.65
C ASN A 124 0.23 1.73 -33.10
N VAL A 125 -1.10 1.68 -32.98
CA VAL A 125 -1.92 2.73 -32.36
C VAL A 125 -2.32 2.24 -30.98
N HIS A 126 -1.82 2.92 -29.95
CA HIS A 126 -2.13 2.64 -28.56
C HIS A 126 -3.07 3.72 -28.03
N TYR A 127 -4.14 3.33 -27.37
CA TYR A 127 -5.06 4.25 -26.72
C TYR A 127 -5.07 4.02 -25.22
N ASN A 128 -5.01 5.09 -24.45
CA ASN A 128 -5.24 5.06 -23.02
C ASN A 128 -6.38 6.01 -22.67
N SER A 129 -7.43 5.49 -22.02
CA SER A 129 -8.57 6.26 -21.54
C SER A 129 -8.54 6.28 -20.01
N SER A 130 -7.87 7.27 -19.46
CA SER A 130 -7.83 7.50 -18.02
C SER A 130 -9.04 8.34 -17.58
N GLY A 131 -10.22 7.70 -17.50
CA GLY A 131 -11.50 8.38 -17.22
C GLY A 131 -11.60 9.04 -15.83
N GLY A 132 -12.06 10.30 -15.79
CA GLY A 132 -12.46 11.04 -14.58
C GLY A 132 -11.64 12.31 -14.29
N THR A 133 -12.29 13.39 -13.87
CA THR A 133 -11.61 14.62 -13.41
C THR A 133 -11.24 14.51 -11.94
N ILE A 134 -9.96 14.44 -11.60
CA ILE A 134 -9.52 14.46 -10.20
C ILE A 134 -9.77 15.86 -9.63
N GLU A 135 -10.43 15.94 -8.48
CA GLU A 135 -10.72 17.18 -7.75
C GLU A 135 -9.84 17.34 -6.51
N LEU A 136 -9.43 16.21 -5.91
CA LEU A 136 -8.59 16.16 -4.72
C LEU A 136 -7.57 15.02 -4.83
N ILE A 137 -6.33 15.32 -4.49
CA ILE A 137 -5.28 14.31 -4.30
C ILE A 137 -5.08 14.09 -2.80
N ILE A 138 -5.07 12.83 -2.38
CA ILE A 138 -4.70 12.44 -1.02
C ILE A 138 -3.45 11.55 -1.12
N THR A 139 -2.35 11.93 -0.49
CA THR A 139 -1.14 11.12 -0.42
C THR A 139 -1.02 10.47 0.94
N ILE A 140 -0.68 9.18 0.99
CA ILE A 140 -0.57 8.42 2.24
C ILE A 140 0.81 7.77 2.34
N GLY A 141 1.56 8.13 3.38
CA GLY A 141 2.87 7.55 3.68
C GLY A 141 4.01 8.03 2.77
N ALA A 142 3.83 9.13 2.06
CA ALA A 142 4.85 9.71 1.19
C ALA A 142 5.41 11.00 1.83
N ALA A 143 6.67 10.96 2.25
CA ALA A 143 7.40 12.09 2.85
C ALA A 143 7.66 13.24 1.85
N SER A 144 7.73 12.95 0.56
CA SER A 144 7.86 13.91 -0.52
C SER A 144 7.11 13.43 -1.77
N PRO A 145 6.76 14.33 -2.71
CA PRO A 145 6.09 13.96 -3.95
C PRO A 145 6.89 12.95 -4.79
N ASP A 146 8.23 13.03 -4.75
CA ASP A 146 9.11 12.16 -5.52
C ASP A 146 8.95 10.68 -5.15
N LEU A 147 8.57 10.37 -3.91
CA LEU A 147 8.32 9.00 -3.47
C LEU A 147 7.08 8.36 -4.14
N LEU A 148 6.22 9.17 -4.76
CA LEU A 148 5.09 8.68 -5.55
C LEU A 148 5.52 8.18 -6.95
N GLY A 149 6.81 8.27 -7.30
CA GLY A 149 7.37 7.75 -8.53
C GLY A 149 6.66 8.28 -9.78
N LYS A 150 6.37 7.39 -10.74
CA LYS A 150 5.70 7.74 -12.01
C LYS A 150 4.36 8.47 -11.83
N ASN A 151 3.63 8.18 -10.74
CA ASN A 151 2.38 8.87 -10.44
C ASN A 151 2.58 10.37 -10.22
N TYR A 152 3.76 10.81 -9.77
CA TYR A 152 4.11 12.23 -9.68
C TYR A 152 4.88 12.71 -10.91
N THR A 153 5.94 12.00 -11.32
CA THR A 153 6.87 12.50 -12.36
C THR A 153 6.21 12.68 -13.72
N GLU A 154 5.23 11.85 -14.08
CA GLU A 154 4.50 11.92 -15.35
C GLU A 154 3.26 12.82 -15.27
N ASN A 155 2.87 13.26 -14.06
CA ASN A 155 1.63 13.99 -13.83
C ASN A 155 1.87 15.31 -13.07
N LYS A 156 3.07 15.91 -13.14
CA LYS A 156 3.43 17.11 -12.36
C LYS A 156 2.42 18.26 -12.46
N SER A 157 1.85 18.50 -13.64
CA SER A 157 0.82 19.54 -13.83
C SER A 157 -0.40 19.33 -12.94
N LEU A 158 -0.84 18.08 -12.78
CA LEU A 158 -1.97 17.74 -11.92
C LEU A 158 -1.71 18.11 -10.44
N PHE A 159 -0.48 17.92 -9.96
CA PHE A 159 -0.09 18.26 -8.58
C PHE A 159 0.02 19.77 -8.35
N THR A 160 0.26 20.55 -9.40
CA THR A 160 0.19 22.02 -9.34
C THR A 160 -1.25 22.52 -9.40
N GLU A 161 -2.11 21.86 -10.17
CA GLU A 161 -3.50 22.28 -10.41
C GLU A 161 -4.49 21.88 -9.31
N LYS A 162 -4.24 20.76 -8.62
CA LYS A 162 -5.20 20.16 -7.69
C LYS A 162 -4.78 20.33 -6.24
N PRO A 163 -5.74 20.55 -5.32
CA PRO A 163 -5.44 20.54 -3.90
C PRO A 163 -4.91 19.17 -3.50
N ILE A 164 -3.87 19.18 -2.67
CA ILE A 164 -3.22 17.98 -2.12
C ILE A 164 -3.43 17.97 -0.60
N VAL A 165 -3.88 16.83 -0.10
CA VAL A 165 -3.90 16.47 1.32
C VAL A 165 -2.82 15.42 1.54
N VAL A 166 -1.91 15.68 2.46
CA VAL A 166 -0.85 14.75 2.86
C VAL A 166 -1.22 14.11 4.19
N ILE A 167 -1.19 12.78 4.27
CA ILE A 167 -1.32 12.00 5.51
C ILE A 167 -0.03 11.20 5.65
N ASP A 168 0.75 11.48 6.69
CA ASP A 168 2.03 10.80 6.89
C ASP A 168 2.37 10.61 8.38
N THR A 169 3.26 9.68 8.65
CA THR A 169 3.83 9.45 9.98
C THR A 169 5.34 9.69 10.04
N ASN A 170 5.96 10.03 8.89
CA ASN A 170 7.38 10.33 8.82
C ASN A 170 7.67 11.78 9.24
N LEU A 171 8.56 11.95 10.22
CA LEU A 171 9.02 13.27 10.68
C LEU A 171 9.70 14.09 9.57
N ALA A 172 10.33 13.42 8.60
CA ALA A 172 11.02 14.06 7.49
C ALA A 172 10.05 14.53 6.37
N ASN A 173 8.73 14.42 6.57
CA ASN A 173 7.76 14.86 5.57
C ASN A 173 7.89 16.36 5.28
N GLY A 174 8.04 16.70 4.00
CA GLY A 174 8.25 18.06 3.52
C GLY A 174 7.02 18.97 3.55
N LYS A 175 5.86 18.48 4.03
CA LYS A 175 4.58 19.20 4.12
C LYS A 175 4.16 19.88 2.81
N TYR A 176 4.23 19.13 1.71
CA TYR A 176 4.01 19.62 0.35
C TYR A 176 2.53 19.76 -0.05
N GLY A 177 1.59 19.36 0.81
CA GLY A 177 0.16 19.53 0.58
C GLY A 177 -0.34 20.92 0.92
N LYS A 178 -1.52 21.26 0.39
CA LYS A 178 -2.31 22.39 0.91
C LYS A 178 -2.70 22.12 2.38
N LEU A 179 -2.91 20.86 2.71
CA LEU A 179 -3.15 20.38 4.06
C LEU A 179 -2.23 19.20 4.36
N ASN A 180 -1.63 19.18 5.55
CA ASN A 180 -0.67 18.17 5.95
C ASN A 180 -1.00 17.64 7.34
N VAL A 181 -1.46 16.39 7.42
CA VAL A 181 -1.65 15.65 8.66
C VAL A 181 -0.43 14.75 8.84
N VAL A 182 0.57 15.26 9.57
CA VAL A 182 1.80 14.51 9.86
C VAL A 182 1.84 14.23 11.35
N GLN A 183 1.72 12.96 11.73
CA GLN A 183 1.75 12.53 13.13
C GLN A 183 2.87 11.50 13.32
N VAL A 184 3.89 11.90 14.07
CA VAL A 184 5.01 11.00 14.41
C VAL A 184 4.64 10.03 15.53
N ASP A 185 5.45 8.98 15.67
CA ASP A 185 5.34 7.96 16.71
C ASP A 185 4.00 7.20 16.76
N VAL A 186 3.27 7.17 15.64
CA VAL A 186 2.07 6.35 15.46
C VAL A 186 2.17 5.51 14.19
N THR A 187 1.40 4.43 14.13
CA THR A 187 1.24 3.68 12.86
C THR A 187 0.30 4.44 11.92
N MET A 188 0.45 4.22 10.61
CA MET A 188 -0.41 4.84 9.60
C MET A 188 -1.87 4.40 9.78
N SER A 189 -2.10 3.12 10.11
CA SER A 189 -3.44 2.60 10.37
C SER A 189 -4.06 3.21 11.62
N GLU A 190 -3.30 3.46 12.68
CA GLU A 190 -3.80 4.14 13.88
C GLU A 190 -4.23 5.58 13.56
N LEU A 191 -3.37 6.31 12.84
CA LEU A 191 -3.69 7.64 12.35
C LEU A 191 -4.97 7.62 11.48
N MET A 192 -5.07 6.66 10.56
CA MET A 192 -6.23 6.53 9.69
C MET A 192 -7.52 6.22 10.46
N VAL A 193 -7.48 5.38 11.50
CA VAL A 193 -8.65 5.14 12.37
C VAL A 193 -9.14 6.45 12.98
N ALA A 194 -8.21 7.27 13.49
CA ALA A 194 -8.54 8.54 14.11
C ALA A 194 -9.16 9.51 13.08
N LEU A 195 -8.60 9.58 11.87
CA LEU A 195 -9.13 10.41 10.78
C LEU A 195 -10.51 9.97 10.32
N LEU A 196 -10.75 8.67 10.11
CA LEU A 196 -12.05 8.15 9.70
C LEU A 196 -13.13 8.43 10.76
N LYS A 197 -12.80 8.19 12.04
CA LYS A 197 -13.73 8.48 13.16
C LYS A 197 -14.10 9.95 13.22
N LEU A 198 -13.12 10.83 13.13
CA LEU A 198 -13.35 12.26 13.16
C LEU A 198 -14.14 12.73 11.92
N ALA A 199 -13.84 12.19 10.75
CA ALA A 199 -14.59 12.46 9.54
C ALA A 199 -16.00 11.88 9.53
N LYS A 200 -16.36 11.10 10.56
CA LYS A 200 -17.61 10.33 10.63
C LYS A 200 -17.81 9.45 9.40
N LEU A 201 -16.70 8.99 8.83
CA LEU A 201 -16.68 8.08 7.69
C LEU A 201 -16.92 6.65 8.19
N PRO A 202 -17.62 5.82 7.41
CA PRO A 202 -17.98 4.47 7.84
C PRO A 202 -16.73 3.59 7.98
N ILE A 203 -16.69 2.80 9.06
CA ILE A 203 -15.66 1.79 9.28
C ILE A 203 -16.40 0.45 9.40
N THR A 204 -16.53 -0.25 8.28
CA THR A 204 -17.12 -1.59 8.20
C THR A 204 -16.15 -2.65 8.74
N GLU A 205 -16.61 -3.89 8.84
CA GLU A 205 -15.76 -5.02 9.25
C GLU A 205 -14.55 -5.19 8.33
N ASP A 206 -14.72 -5.02 7.01
CA ASP A 206 -13.65 -5.09 6.02
C ASP A 206 -12.60 -3.97 6.21
N ILE A 207 -13.08 -2.75 6.45
CA ILE A 207 -12.22 -1.59 6.71
C ILE A 207 -11.47 -1.81 8.02
N ALA A 208 -12.15 -2.31 9.05
CA ALA A 208 -11.55 -2.62 10.34
C ALA A 208 -10.49 -3.73 10.22
N ALA A 209 -10.74 -4.76 9.40
CA ALA A 209 -9.78 -5.84 9.15
C ALA A 209 -8.50 -5.32 8.48
N ASN A 210 -8.62 -4.48 7.45
CA ASN A 210 -7.46 -3.83 6.82
C ASN A 210 -6.67 -3.01 7.85
N LEU A 211 -7.33 -2.10 8.57
CA LEU A 211 -6.67 -1.26 9.57
C LEU A 211 -6.02 -2.08 10.69
N TYR A 212 -6.61 -3.20 11.09
CA TYR A 212 -6.02 -4.08 12.09
C TYR A 212 -4.76 -4.79 11.58
N ASP A 213 -4.78 -5.29 10.33
CA ASP A 213 -3.60 -5.90 9.69
C ASP A 213 -2.46 -4.89 9.54
N GLY A 214 -2.79 -3.67 9.08
CA GLY A 214 -1.85 -2.57 8.97
C GLY A 214 -1.27 -2.15 10.32
N LEU A 215 -2.10 -1.99 11.35
CA LEU A 215 -1.68 -1.67 12.72
C LEU A 215 -0.73 -2.73 13.27
N ALA A 216 -1.06 -4.01 13.12
CA ALA A 216 -0.20 -5.12 13.55
C ALA A 216 1.13 -5.11 12.78
N SER A 217 1.12 -4.87 11.48
CA SER A 217 2.34 -4.80 10.68
C SER A 217 3.21 -3.57 11.03
N GLY A 218 2.62 -2.39 11.14
CA GLY A 218 3.33 -1.12 11.40
C GLY A 218 3.93 -1.07 12.81
N SER A 219 3.26 -1.69 13.77
CA SER A 219 3.75 -1.82 15.15
C SER A 219 4.68 -3.01 15.40
N ARG A 220 5.01 -3.80 14.36
CA ARG A 220 5.71 -5.09 14.46
C ARG A 220 5.10 -6.01 15.52
N ASN A 221 3.78 -6.20 15.45
CA ASN A 221 2.98 -6.91 16.44
C ASN A 221 3.09 -6.29 17.84
N PHE A 222 2.90 -4.97 17.93
CA PHE A 222 2.87 -4.22 19.19
C PHE A 222 4.21 -4.24 19.95
N THR A 223 5.34 -4.34 19.25
CA THR A 223 6.68 -4.34 19.87
C THR A 223 7.53 -3.13 19.52
N THR A 224 7.03 -2.20 18.69
CA THR A 224 7.77 -0.96 18.40
C THR A 224 7.75 0.01 19.59
N PRO A 225 8.77 0.87 19.75
CA PRO A 225 8.81 1.85 20.85
C PRO A 225 7.65 2.85 20.86
N GLY A 226 7.04 3.13 19.69
CA GLY A 226 5.89 4.02 19.57
C GLY A 226 4.54 3.38 19.91
N VAL A 227 4.51 2.14 20.40
CA VAL A 227 3.27 1.51 20.86
C VAL A 227 2.85 2.11 22.20
N THR A 228 1.64 2.67 22.25
CA THR A 228 1.07 3.28 23.45
C THR A 228 -0.22 2.59 23.89
N ALA A 229 -0.81 3.07 24.99
CA ALA A 229 -2.15 2.65 25.39
C ALA A 229 -3.18 2.93 24.29
N GLU A 230 -3.07 4.05 23.56
CA GLU A 230 -3.97 4.35 22.44
C GLU A 230 -3.84 3.35 21.29
N THR A 231 -2.64 2.81 21.03
CA THR A 231 -2.43 1.74 20.04
C THR A 231 -3.23 0.49 20.42
N PHE A 232 -3.19 0.07 21.69
CA PHE A 232 -3.96 -1.07 22.17
C PHE A 232 -5.47 -0.81 22.20
N GLU A 233 -5.89 0.40 22.57
CA GLU A 233 -7.30 0.79 22.49
C GLU A 233 -7.82 0.77 21.05
N THR A 234 -7.01 1.24 20.11
CA THR A 234 -7.33 1.20 18.67
C THR A 234 -7.46 -0.24 18.19
N ALA A 235 -6.51 -1.11 18.56
CA ALA A 235 -6.57 -2.53 18.25
C ALA A 235 -7.83 -3.19 18.83
N ALA A 236 -8.15 -2.93 20.09
CA ALA A 236 -9.34 -3.46 20.75
C ALA A 236 -10.63 -2.97 20.07
N TRP A 237 -10.68 -1.69 19.72
CA TRP A 237 -11.82 -1.11 19.02
C TRP A 237 -12.00 -1.73 17.64
N LEU A 238 -10.92 -1.93 16.87
CA LEU A 238 -10.97 -2.58 15.56
C LEU A 238 -11.49 -4.02 15.64
N LEU A 239 -11.03 -4.80 16.61
CA LEU A 239 -11.51 -6.16 16.87
C LEU A 239 -13.01 -6.15 17.21
N LYS A 240 -13.45 -5.21 18.04
CA LYS A 240 -14.88 -5.01 18.36
C LYS A 240 -15.70 -4.62 17.13
N SER A 241 -15.12 -3.85 16.21
CA SER A 241 -15.71 -3.44 14.94
C SER A 241 -15.71 -4.53 13.85
N GLY A 242 -15.36 -5.78 14.20
CA GLY A 242 -15.45 -6.91 13.29
C GLY A 242 -14.11 -7.42 12.75
N ALA A 243 -13.00 -6.73 13.00
CA ALA A 243 -11.69 -7.21 12.59
C ALA A 243 -11.43 -8.61 13.20
N ARG A 244 -10.94 -9.54 12.39
CA ARG A 244 -10.55 -10.87 12.84
C ARG A 244 -9.05 -11.02 12.71
N LYS A 245 -8.41 -11.53 13.77
CA LYS A 245 -7.06 -12.09 13.65
C LYS A 245 -7.16 -13.29 12.73
N ASN A 246 -6.66 -13.17 11.51
CA ASN A 246 -6.50 -14.33 10.64
C ASN A 246 -5.37 -15.18 11.22
N VAL A 247 -5.75 -16.13 12.07
CA VAL A 247 -4.87 -17.20 12.53
C VAL A 247 -4.60 -18.05 11.30
N THR A 248 -3.55 -17.72 10.55
CA THR A 248 -2.93 -18.75 9.73
C THR A 248 -2.42 -19.76 10.74
N SER A 249 -3.07 -20.91 10.79
CA SER A 249 -2.50 -22.10 11.39
C SER A 249 -1.09 -22.25 10.86
N GLN A 250 -0.09 -21.88 11.68
CA GLN A 250 1.29 -22.30 11.46
C GLN A 250 1.45 -23.80 11.80
N PHE A 251 0.36 -24.52 12.11
CA PHE A 251 0.32 -25.97 12.10
C PHE A 251 0.15 -26.48 10.66
N THR A 252 1.08 -26.12 9.79
CA THR A 252 1.60 -27.03 8.79
C THR A 252 3.11 -27.00 8.91
N SER A 253 3.64 -27.26 10.12
CA SER A 253 4.72 -28.24 10.11
C SER A 253 4.05 -29.49 9.56
N ALA A 254 4.37 -29.84 8.32
CA ALA A 254 4.38 -31.24 7.98
C ALA A 254 5.01 -31.92 9.21
N GLN A 255 4.21 -32.73 9.91
CA GLN A 255 4.84 -33.74 10.72
C GLN A 255 5.65 -34.51 9.67
N GLU A 256 6.94 -34.18 9.55
CA GLU A 256 7.90 -35.22 9.23
C GLU A 256 7.57 -36.26 10.30
N GLU A 257 6.77 -37.26 9.89
CA GLU A 257 6.69 -38.50 10.61
C GLU A 257 8.14 -38.92 10.75
N LEU A 258 8.71 -38.66 11.93
CA LEU A 258 9.96 -39.28 12.34
C LEU A 258 9.80 -40.74 11.94
N PRO A 259 10.76 -41.32 11.19
CA PRO A 259 10.63 -42.70 10.76
C PRO A 259 10.30 -43.49 12.01
N ARG A 260 9.11 -44.11 12.01
CA ARG A 260 8.65 -44.97 13.08
C ARG A 260 9.65 -46.11 13.09
N ASN A 261 10.70 -45.98 13.91
CA ASN A 261 11.64 -47.05 14.14
C ASN A 261 10.80 -48.27 14.51
N GLU A 262 10.97 -49.32 13.72
CA GLU A 262 10.53 -50.65 14.07
C GLU A 262 10.87 -50.91 15.54
N ALA A 263 9.95 -51.60 16.21
CA ALA A 263 9.98 -51.90 17.64
C ALA A 263 11.41 -52.00 18.20
N ALA A 264 11.67 -51.20 19.23
CA ALA A 264 12.93 -51.26 19.97
C ALA A 264 13.30 -52.71 20.26
N ALA A 265 14.46 -53.14 19.77
CA ALA A 265 15.07 -54.41 20.18
C ALA A 265 15.21 -54.40 21.72
N PRO A 266 15.01 -55.54 22.39
CA PRO A 266 15.18 -55.62 23.84
C PRO A 266 16.59 -55.18 24.24
N ALA A 267 16.69 -54.48 25.37
CA ALA A 267 17.95 -53.98 25.89
C ALA A 267 18.97 -55.12 26.05
N PRO A 268 20.26 -54.90 25.72
CA PRO A 268 21.29 -55.91 25.95
C PRO A 268 21.53 -56.10 27.45
N ASP A 269 21.79 -57.34 27.87
CA ASP A 269 22.13 -57.71 29.24
C ASP A 269 23.32 -56.89 29.78
N GLU A 270 23.27 -56.51 31.06
CA GLU A 270 24.23 -55.65 31.76
C GLU A 270 25.69 -56.13 31.69
N ASP A 271 25.93 -57.40 31.35
CA ASP A 271 27.26 -58.01 31.28
C ASP A 271 28.09 -57.64 30.04
N GLN A 272 27.56 -56.84 29.11
CA GLN A 272 28.27 -56.45 27.86
C GLN A 272 28.59 -54.95 27.73
N LEU A 273 28.44 -54.16 28.79
CA LEU A 273 28.77 -52.72 28.72
C LEU A 273 30.29 -52.49 28.81
N PRO A 274 30.90 -51.72 27.88
CA PRO A 274 32.30 -51.33 27.98
C PRO A 274 32.57 -50.59 29.30
N PRO A 275 33.65 -50.92 30.03
CA PRO A 275 33.89 -50.43 31.40
C PRO A 275 34.09 -48.90 31.51
N ASP A 276 34.29 -48.20 30.38
CA ASP A 276 34.46 -46.75 30.32
C ASP A 276 33.14 -45.96 30.46
N TRP A 277 31.99 -46.63 30.39
CA TRP A 277 30.68 -45.98 30.53
C TRP A 277 30.27 -45.73 31.99
N LEU A 278 30.89 -46.45 32.94
CA LEU A 278 30.56 -46.41 34.36
C LEU A 278 31.35 -45.36 35.16
N LYS A 279 32.22 -44.58 34.51
CA LYS A 279 33.01 -43.55 35.21
C LYS A 279 32.49 -42.13 34.89
N PRO A 280 32.20 -41.30 35.91
CA PRO A 280 31.75 -39.94 35.67
C PRO A 280 32.86 -39.12 35.01
N LYS A 281 32.54 -38.46 33.89
CA LYS A 281 33.46 -37.57 33.18
C LYS A 281 33.67 -36.28 33.99
N ILE A 282 34.86 -36.11 34.56
CA ILE A 282 35.24 -34.87 35.25
C ILE A 282 35.73 -33.88 34.19
N TYR A 283 34.96 -32.81 33.95
CA TYR A 283 35.41 -31.67 33.15
C TYR A 283 36.28 -30.75 34.02
N LYS A 284 37.56 -30.60 33.67
CA LYS A 284 38.42 -29.53 34.22
C LYS A 284 38.33 -28.32 33.29
N GLY A 285 37.77 -27.21 33.79
CA GLY A 285 37.80 -25.93 33.09
C GLY A 285 39.22 -25.38 33.05
N ALA A 286 39.74 -25.11 31.85
CA ALA A 286 40.98 -24.39 31.68
C ALA A 286 40.73 -22.90 31.92
N SER A 287 41.20 -22.41 33.07
CA SER A 287 41.41 -20.99 33.33
C SER A 287 42.77 -20.62 32.73
N SER A 288 42.80 -19.62 31.86
CA SER A 288 44.03 -18.90 31.54
C SER A 288 43.73 -17.42 31.42
N LEU A 289 43.97 -16.71 32.54
CA LEU A 289 44.36 -15.31 32.56
C LEU A 289 45.82 -15.22 32.10
N LEU A 290 46.06 -14.46 31.03
CA LEU A 290 46.95 -13.29 30.94
C LEU A 290 47.04 -12.82 29.47
#